data_AF-A0A7W0KDQ1-F1
#
_entry.id   AF-A0A7W0KDQ1-F1
#
_cell.length_a   1.000
_cell.length_b   1.000
_cell.length_c   1.000
_cell.angle_alpha   90.00
_cell.angle_beta   90.00
_cell.angle_gamma   90.00
#
_symmetry.space_group_name_H-M   'P 1'
#
loop_
_entity.id
_entity.type
_entity.pdbx_description
1 polymer ?
#
loop_
_entity_poly.entity_id
_entity_poly.type
_entity_poly.pdbx_seq_one_letter_code
_entity_poly.pdbx_strand_id
1 'polypeptide(L)'
;MSFAGFPFHHEDAEEAANTRIEQDRIALDPIRQSLTDAGYYAYGMLDDQNRWSIAVDDEVGRANVRIGDDGYEVELWASSPGLYADEENEWRRKSRARLARLMLPNIARGFLDAHQQVSWMKWTRAWR
;
A
#
# COMPACT_ATOMS: atom_id res chain seq x y z
N MET A 1 -30.27 -29.27 31.67
CA MET A 1 -29.92 -29.34 30.24
C MET A 1 -28.79 -28.36 30.02
N SER A 2 -27.58 -28.86 29.76
CA SER A 2 -26.38 -28.03 29.54
C SER A 2 -26.36 -27.55 28.09
N PHE A 3 -26.24 -26.23 27.88
CA PHE A 3 -26.02 -25.64 26.57
C PHE A 3 -24.58 -25.96 26.16
N ALA A 4 -24.40 -26.78 25.12
CA ALA A 4 -23.09 -27.04 24.54
C ALA A 4 -22.56 -25.77 23.89
N GLY A 5 -21.37 -25.34 24.31
CA GLY A 5 -20.65 -24.21 23.72
C GLY A 5 -20.25 -24.50 22.27
N PHE A 6 -20.51 -23.54 21.40
CA PHE A 6 -20.01 -23.51 20.03
C PHE A 6 -18.48 -23.38 20.05
N PRO A 7 -17.71 -24.25 19.36
CA PRO A 7 -16.26 -24.11 19.28
C PRO A 7 -15.91 -22.98 18.30
N PHE A 8 -14.86 -22.25 18.63
CA PHE A 8 -14.41 -21.03 17.97
C PHE A 8 -13.77 -21.34 16.60
N HIS A 9 -14.32 -20.78 15.52
CA HIS A 9 -13.74 -20.82 14.16
C HIS A 9 -12.64 -19.75 13.92
N HIS A 10 -12.20 -19.05 14.96
CA HIS A 10 -11.29 -17.90 14.81
C HIS A 10 -9.83 -18.32 14.62
N GLU A 11 -9.40 -19.38 15.29
CA GLU A 11 -8.00 -19.87 15.24
C GLU A 11 -7.66 -20.43 13.85
N ASP A 12 -8.58 -21.21 13.25
CA ASP A 12 -8.39 -21.79 11.92
C ASP A 12 -8.24 -20.72 10.82
N ALA A 13 -8.99 -19.62 10.92
CA ALA A 13 -8.96 -18.54 9.94
C ALA A 13 -7.66 -17.72 10.02
N GLU A 14 -7.15 -17.49 11.23
CA GLU A 14 -5.90 -16.79 11.46
C GLU A 14 -4.68 -17.62 10.99
N GLU A 15 -4.70 -18.93 11.23
CA GLU A 15 -3.66 -19.84 10.73
C GLU A 15 -3.65 -19.92 9.20
N ALA A 16 -4.82 -19.99 8.57
CA ALA A 16 -4.95 -19.94 7.12
C ALA A 16 -4.43 -18.60 6.54
N ALA A 17 -4.76 -17.46 7.17
CA ALA A 17 -4.26 -16.15 6.77
C ALA A 17 -2.75 -16.04 6.89
N ASN A 18 -2.17 -16.50 8.00
CA ASN A 18 -0.72 -16.52 8.22
C ASN A 18 -0.01 -17.42 7.20
N THR A 19 -0.59 -18.58 6.89
CA THR A 19 -0.07 -19.47 5.85
C THR A 19 -0.07 -18.79 4.49
N ARG A 20 -1.13 -18.04 4.16
CA ARG A 20 -1.21 -17.30 2.91
C ARG A 20 -0.16 -16.18 2.83
N ILE A 21 0.03 -15.42 3.90
CA ILE A 21 1.06 -14.38 3.98
C ILE A 21 2.45 -14.97 3.74
N GLU A 22 2.74 -16.13 4.32
CA GLU A 22 4.04 -16.79 4.14
C GLU A 22 4.24 -17.28 2.69
N GLN A 23 3.20 -17.83 2.06
CA GLN A 23 3.23 -18.21 0.65
C GLN A 23 3.48 -17.00 -0.26
N ASP A 24 2.75 -15.91 -0.03
CA ASP A 24 2.90 -14.68 -0.80
C ASP A 24 4.29 -14.07 -0.58
N ARG A 25 4.85 -14.19 0.63
CA ARG A 25 6.22 -13.76 0.94
C ARG A 25 7.26 -14.49 0.11
N ILE A 26 7.17 -15.80 0.03
CA ILE A 26 8.08 -16.63 -0.78
C ILE A 26 7.91 -16.30 -2.26
N ALA A 27 6.66 -16.21 -2.74
CA ALA A 27 6.34 -16.02 -4.14
C ALA A 27 6.72 -14.62 -4.66
N LEU A 28 6.70 -13.59 -3.81
CA LEU A 28 7.08 -12.22 -4.17
C LEU A 28 8.57 -11.90 -3.96
N ASP A 29 9.34 -12.77 -3.28
CA ASP A 29 10.76 -12.51 -3.05
C ASP A 29 11.58 -12.33 -4.35
N PRO A 30 11.35 -13.10 -5.44
CA PRO A 30 12.02 -12.86 -6.71
C PRO A 30 11.73 -11.47 -7.30
N ILE A 31 10.52 -10.96 -7.10
CA ILE A 31 10.13 -9.61 -7.56
C ILE A 31 10.88 -8.55 -6.75
N ARG A 32 10.90 -8.69 -5.43
CA ARG A 32 11.67 -7.80 -4.54
C ARG A 32 13.15 -7.78 -4.95
N GLN A 33 13.72 -8.94 -5.23
CA GLN A 33 15.11 -9.06 -5.65
C GLN A 33 15.35 -8.39 -7.01
N SER A 34 14.51 -8.68 -8.01
CA SER A 34 14.63 -8.06 -9.34
C SER A 34 14.52 -6.54 -9.30
N LEU A 35 13.65 -5.98 -8.45
CA LEU A 35 13.51 -4.53 -8.29
C LEU A 35 14.73 -3.93 -7.60
N THR A 36 15.28 -4.63 -6.61
CA THR A 36 16.52 -4.22 -5.92
C THR A 36 17.72 -4.26 -6.88
N ASP A 37 17.84 -5.30 -7.69
CA ASP A 37 18.91 -5.46 -8.69
C ASP A 37 18.82 -4.39 -9.79
N ALA A 38 17.61 -3.90 -10.08
CA ALA A 38 17.37 -2.77 -10.97
C ALA A 38 17.68 -1.40 -10.33
N GLY A 39 18.10 -1.37 -9.05
CA GLY A 39 18.48 -0.16 -8.33
C GLY A 39 17.35 0.54 -7.59
N TYR A 40 16.16 -0.05 -7.50
CA TYR A 40 15.05 0.49 -6.73
C TYR A 40 15.16 0.12 -5.25
N TYR A 41 14.67 1.00 -4.38
CA TYR A 41 14.46 0.66 -2.98
C TYR A 41 13.17 -0.14 -2.81
N ALA A 42 13.29 -1.47 -2.78
CA ALA A 42 12.17 -2.41 -2.68
C ALA A 42 12.13 -3.13 -1.33
N TYR A 43 10.96 -3.21 -0.69
CA TYR A 43 10.77 -3.86 0.61
C TYR A 43 9.40 -4.50 0.75
N GLY A 44 9.30 -5.55 1.57
CA GLY A 44 8.03 -6.22 1.86
C GLY A 44 7.23 -5.52 2.96
N MET A 45 5.91 -5.48 2.83
CA MET A 45 5.00 -5.00 3.86
C MET A 45 3.58 -5.57 3.71
N LEU A 46 2.79 -5.48 4.79
CA LEU A 46 1.36 -5.78 4.77
C LEU A 46 0.55 -4.55 4.34
N ASP A 47 -0.35 -4.73 3.37
CA ASP A 47 -1.30 -3.72 2.92
C ASP A 47 -2.42 -3.47 3.95
N ASP A 48 -3.36 -2.59 3.60
CA ASP A 48 -4.52 -2.25 4.43
C ASP A 48 -5.54 -3.40 4.59
N GLN A 49 -5.43 -4.44 3.77
CA GLN A 49 -6.23 -5.65 3.81
C GLN A 49 -5.47 -6.84 4.43
N ASN A 50 -4.34 -6.57 5.08
CA ASN A 50 -3.48 -7.57 5.71
C ASN A 50 -2.90 -8.61 4.73
N ARG A 51 -2.64 -8.19 3.49
CA ARG A 51 -2.01 -9.03 2.45
C ARG A 51 -0.56 -8.64 2.27
N TRP A 52 0.28 -9.62 1.96
CA TRP A 52 1.70 -9.37 1.70
C TRP A 52 1.89 -8.68 0.35
N SER A 53 2.74 -7.65 0.33
CA SER A 53 3.05 -6.84 -0.84
C SER A 53 4.51 -6.40 -0.85
N ILE A 54 5.06 -6.14 -2.04
CA ILE A 54 6.36 -5.50 -2.22
C ILE A 54 6.12 -4.04 -2.60
N ALA A 55 6.56 -3.13 -1.75
CA ALA A 55 6.56 -1.70 -2.01
C ALA A 55 7.88 -1.27 -2.68
N VAL A 56 7.79 -0.35 -3.62
CA VAL A 56 8.89 0.36 -4.24
C VAL A 56 8.61 1.85 -4.16
N ASP A 57 9.56 2.60 -3.60
CA ASP A 57 9.49 4.06 -3.55
C ASP A 57 10.54 4.68 -4.49
N ASP A 58 10.15 5.68 -5.27
CA ASP A 58 11.06 6.52 -6.05
C ASP A 58 10.77 8.02 -5.89
N GLU A 59 11.47 8.87 -6.66
CA GLU A 59 11.32 10.32 -6.57
C GLU A 59 9.96 10.84 -7.05
N VAL A 60 9.26 10.11 -7.92
CA VAL A 60 8.01 10.51 -8.56
C VAL A 60 6.78 9.85 -7.95
N GLY A 61 6.92 8.71 -7.28
CA GLY A 61 5.81 8.01 -6.67
C GLY A 61 6.20 6.76 -5.91
N ARG A 62 5.22 5.88 -5.77
CA ARG A 62 5.32 4.58 -5.14
C ARG A 62 4.58 3.55 -5.97
N ALA A 63 5.15 2.36 -6.08
CA ALA A 63 4.48 1.19 -6.65
C ALA A 63 4.36 0.11 -5.58
N ASN A 64 3.23 -0.59 -5.54
CA ASN A 64 3.09 -1.82 -4.75
C ASN A 64 2.81 -2.97 -5.71
N VAL A 65 3.46 -4.11 -5.49
CA VAL A 65 3.19 -5.36 -6.21
C VAL A 65 2.70 -6.40 -5.23
N ARG A 66 1.61 -7.11 -5.57
CA ARG A 66 1.08 -8.21 -4.77
C ARG A 66 0.53 -9.33 -5.65
N ILE A 67 0.15 -10.43 -5.02
CA ILE A 67 -0.60 -11.50 -5.68
C ILE A 67 -2.09 -11.15 -5.64
N GLY A 68 -2.71 -11.09 -6.82
CA GLY A 68 -4.15 -10.99 -7.01
C GLY A 68 -4.73 -12.33 -7.50
N ASP A 69 -6.02 -12.32 -7.83
CA ASP A 69 -6.75 -13.55 -8.18
C ASP A 69 -6.25 -14.20 -9.50
N ASP A 70 -5.82 -13.37 -10.46
CA ASP A 70 -5.40 -13.80 -11.80
C ASP A 70 -3.89 -13.60 -12.08
N GLY A 71 -3.08 -13.33 -11.05
CA GLY A 71 -1.64 -13.11 -11.20
C GLY A 71 -1.11 -11.98 -10.34
N TYR A 72 -0.19 -11.18 -10.86
CA TYR A 72 0.36 -10.04 -10.12
C TYR A 72 -0.50 -8.80 -10.31
N GLU A 73 -0.82 -8.15 -9.20
CA GLU A 73 -1.47 -6.85 -9.20
C GLU A 73 -0.45 -5.76 -8.86
N VAL A 74 -0.42 -4.71 -9.69
CA VAL A 74 0.50 -3.58 -9.53
C VAL A 74 -0.32 -2.32 -9.29
N GLU A 75 -0.13 -1.73 -8.12
CA GLU A 75 -0.78 -0.49 -7.72
C GLU A 75 0.22 0.67 -7.78
N LEU A 76 -0.12 1.73 -8.51
CA LEU A 76 0.76 2.88 -8.72
C LEU A 76 0.19 4.13 -8.05
N TRP A 77 0.98 4.72 -7.16
CA TRP A 77 0.69 5.96 -6.46
C TRP A 77 1.63 7.04 -6.96
N ALA A 78 1.14 7.91 -7.85
CA ALA A 78 1.87 9.09 -8.26
C ALA A 78 1.33 10.32 -7.52
N SER A 79 2.23 11.17 -7.02
CA SER A 79 1.84 12.51 -6.59
C SER A 79 1.84 13.41 -7.81
N SER A 80 0.72 14.08 -8.11
CA SER A 80 0.66 15.06 -9.20
C SER A 80 1.82 16.07 -9.04
N PRO A 81 2.64 16.33 -10.08
CA PRO A 81 3.75 17.28 -10.00
C PRO A 81 3.32 18.68 -9.51
N GLY A 82 2.05 19.03 -9.75
CA GLY A 82 1.45 20.28 -9.29
C GLY A 82 0.76 20.21 -7.94
N LEU A 83 1.00 19.20 -7.10
CA LEU A 83 0.41 19.11 -5.74
C LEU A 83 0.94 20.21 -4.81
N TYR A 84 2.14 20.71 -5.10
CA TYR A 84 2.79 21.81 -4.40
C TYR A 84 3.32 22.84 -5.41
N ALA A 85 2.58 23.09 -6.50
CA ALA A 85 2.98 24.04 -7.54
C ALA A 85 3.18 25.46 -6.98
N ASP A 86 2.39 25.83 -5.96
CA ASP A 86 2.44 27.12 -5.29
C ASP A 86 3.63 27.25 -4.31
N GLU A 87 4.34 26.16 -4.02
CA GLU A 87 5.53 26.18 -3.18
C GLU A 87 6.74 26.58 -4.03
N GLU A 88 7.16 27.85 -3.95
CA GLU A 88 8.31 28.39 -4.70
C GLU A 88 9.64 27.68 -4.37
N ASN A 89 9.78 27.17 -3.15
CA ASN A 89 10.99 26.48 -2.72
C ASN A 89 10.99 25.00 -3.16
N GLU A 90 11.83 24.67 -4.14
CA GLU A 90 11.92 23.32 -4.73
C GLU A 90 12.25 22.22 -3.71
N TRP A 91 13.10 22.51 -2.72
CA TRP A 91 13.47 21.55 -1.69
C TRP A 91 12.29 21.25 -0.74
N ARG A 92 11.53 22.28 -0.34
CA ARG A 92 10.31 22.08 0.47
C ARG A 92 9.24 21.33 -0.32
N ARG A 93 9.12 21.62 -1.61
CA ARG A 93 8.20 20.93 -2.54
C ARG A 93 8.47 19.43 -2.58
N LYS A 94 9.73 19.04 -2.83
CA LYS A 94 10.17 17.63 -2.87
C LYS A 94 9.98 16.94 -1.51
N SER A 95 10.35 17.62 -0.43
CA SER A 95 10.25 17.06 0.93
C SER A 95 8.79 16.82 1.36
N ARG A 96 7.87 17.75 1.05
CA ARG A 96 6.44 17.61 1.32
C ARG A 96 5.78 16.53 0.46
N ALA A 97 6.14 16.45 -0.82
CA ALA A 97 5.69 15.36 -1.69
C ALA A 97 6.12 13.99 -1.16
N ARG A 98 7.38 13.86 -0.73
CA ARG A 98 7.88 12.62 -0.12
C ARG A 98 7.15 12.28 1.18
N LEU A 99 6.94 13.25 2.06
CA LEU A 99 6.20 13.04 3.31
C LEU A 99 4.74 12.64 3.06
N ALA A 100 4.06 13.24 2.07
CA ALA A 100 2.71 12.85 1.71
C ALA A 100 2.64 11.39 1.23
N ARG A 101 3.62 10.94 0.43
CA ARG A 101 3.70 9.53 -0.02
C ARG A 101 3.91 8.55 1.13
N LEU A 102 4.66 8.93 2.16
CA LEU A 102 4.88 8.11 3.34
C LEU A 102 3.68 8.13 4.31
N MET A 103 3.05 9.29 4.48
CA MET A 103 2.02 9.49 5.50
C MET A 103 0.65 9.03 5.05
N LEU A 104 0.26 9.25 3.79
CA LEU A 104 -1.10 8.94 3.32
C LEU A 104 -1.46 7.44 3.46
N PRO A 105 -0.59 6.48 3.10
CA PRO A 105 -0.88 5.06 3.33
C PRO A 105 -0.94 4.70 4.82
N ASN A 106 -0.13 5.34 5.65
CA ASN A 106 -0.11 5.07 7.10
C ASN A 106 -1.33 5.68 7.82
N ILE A 107 -1.81 6.84 7.39
CA ILE A 107 -3.06 7.43 7.87
C ILE A 107 -4.24 6.54 7.45
N ALA A 108 -4.24 6.04 6.21
CA ALA A 108 -5.25 5.09 5.78
C ALA A 108 -5.27 3.82 6.65
N ARG A 109 -4.09 3.30 7.00
CA ARG A 109 -3.96 2.12 7.87
C ARG A 109 -4.44 2.33 9.31
N GLY A 110 -4.27 3.52 9.88
CA GLY A 110 -4.46 3.76 11.31
C GLY A 110 -5.73 4.55 11.70
N PHE A 111 -6.32 5.28 10.76
CA PHE A 111 -7.37 6.26 11.06
C PHE A 111 -8.63 6.15 10.18
N LEU A 112 -8.67 5.21 9.23
CA LEU A 112 -9.82 5.00 8.36
C LEU A 112 -10.46 3.64 8.62
N ASP A 113 -11.79 3.60 8.64
CA ASP A 113 -12.54 2.34 8.60
C ASP A 113 -12.42 1.69 7.21
N ALA A 114 -12.68 0.38 7.10
CA ALA A 114 -12.52 -0.39 5.86
C ALA A 114 -13.30 0.14 4.63
N HIS A 115 -14.28 1.02 4.83
CA HIS A 115 -15.08 1.65 3.78
C HIS A 115 -14.62 3.07 3.41
N GLN A 116 -13.59 3.59 4.09
CA GLN A 116 -13.12 4.96 3.93
C GLN A 116 -11.82 4.97 3.14
N GLN A 117 -11.77 5.85 2.15
CA GLN A 117 -10.58 6.05 1.31
C GLN A 117 -10.13 7.49 1.42
N VAL A 118 -8.84 7.71 1.64
CA VAL A 118 -8.23 9.05 1.52
C VAL A 118 -7.75 9.22 0.10
N SER A 119 -8.41 10.13 -0.61
CA SER A 119 -7.93 10.65 -1.89
C SER A 119 -7.86 12.17 -1.80
N TRP A 120 -6.85 12.77 -2.43
CA TRP A 120 -6.77 14.24 -2.55
C TRP A 120 -7.55 14.68 -3.79
N MET A 121 -8.76 15.18 -3.58
CA MET A 121 -9.57 15.74 -4.65
C MET A 121 -8.99 17.10 -5.08
N LYS A 122 -8.53 17.20 -6.35
CA LYS A 122 -8.06 18.46 -6.95
C LYS A 122 -9.25 19.19 -7.60
N TRP A 123 -9.39 20.48 -7.34
CA TRP A 123 -10.31 21.37 -8.04
C TRP A 123 -10.07 21.31 -9.57
N THR A 124 -11.08 20.94 -10.35
CA THR A 124 -11.10 21.18 -11.80
C THR A 124 -11.78 22.52 -12.08
N ARG A 125 -11.02 23.50 -12.59
CA ARG A 125 -11.58 24.73 -13.14
C ARG A 125 -12.21 24.41 -14.50
N ALA A 126 -13.53 24.50 -14.58
CA ALA A 126 -14.27 24.45 -15.83
C ALA A 126 -13.91 25.69 -16.66
N TRP A 127 -13.40 25.49 -17.88
CA TRP A 127 -13.32 26.56 -18.88
C TRP A 127 -14.58 26.48 -19.76
N ARG A 128 -15.22 27.64 -19.93
CA ARG A 128 -16.28 27.90 -20.91
C ARG A 128 -15.72 28.84 -21.97
#